data_AF-A0A2W7HWI2-F1
#
_entry.id   AF-A0A2W7HWI2-F1
#
_cell.length_a   1.000
_cell.length_b   1.000
_cell.length_c   1.000
_cell.angle_alpha   90.00
_cell.angle_beta   90.00
_cell.angle_gamma   90.00
#
_symmetry.space_group_name_H-M   'P 1'
#
loop_
_entity.id
_entity.type
_entity.pdbx_description
1 polymer ?
#
loop_
_entity_poly.entity_id
_entity_poly.type
_entity_poly.pdbx_seq_one_letter_code
_entity_poly.pdbx_strand_id
1 'polypeptide(L)'
;MRLLLLLLLAAPAPLAAQPACGAETRGQLACMAGRSCLCRHEQGGSLTGIPPGWAWDCGALRPDCPPPAAAKQAAPNLFLGPLSRPQRSPAR
;
A
#
# COMPACT_ATOMS: atom_id res chain seq x y z
N MET A 1 7.26 19.93 -32.84
CA MET A 1 6.48 20.06 -31.59
C MET A 1 5.89 18.73 -31.06
N ARG A 2 5.44 17.81 -31.94
CA ARG A 2 4.93 16.47 -31.53
C ARG A 2 5.99 15.57 -30.85
N LEU A 3 7.26 15.68 -31.26
CA LEU A 3 8.36 14.89 -30.70
C LEU A 3 8.62 15.23 -29.21
N LEU A 4 8.52 16.50 -28.83
CA LEU A 4 8.67 16.92 -27.43
C LEU A 4 7.57 16.32 -26.53
N LEU A 5 6.35 16.22 -27.06
CA LEU A 5 5.22 15.65 -26.33
C LEU A 5 5.41 14.15 -26.04
N LEU A 6 6.05 13.43 -26.97
CA LEU A 6 6.35 11.99 -26.81
C LEU A 6 7.48 11.75 -25.79
N LEU A 7 8.45 12.66 -25.68
CA LEU A 7 9.51 12.55 -24.66
C LEU A 7 8.99 12.81 -23.24
N LEU A 8 7.98 13.67 -23.06
CA LEU A 8 7.42 13.93 -21.72
C LEU A 8 6.60 12.76 -21.15
N LEU A 9 6.08 11.86 -21.99
CA LEU A 9 5.29 10.71 -21.54
C LEU A 9 6.14 9.50 -21.10
N ALA A 10 7.45 9.50 -21.38
CA ALA A 10 8.34 8.40 -21.03
C ALA A 10 8.98 8.54 -19.63
N ALA A 11 8.36 9.29 -18.72
CA ALA A 11 8.88 9.44 -17.37
C ALA A 11 8.78 8.08 -16.64
N PRO A 12 9.90 7.49 -16.18
CA PRO A 12 9.87 6.27 -15.41
C PRO A 12 9.12 6.53 -14.11
N ALA A 13 8.10 5.71 -13.82
CA ALA A 13 7.40 5.78 -12.55
C ALA A 13 8.40 5.55 -11.40
N PRO A 14 8.33 6.34 -10.30
CA PRO A 14 9.22 6.14 -9.18
C PRO A 14 8.95 4.75 -8.58
N LEU A 15 9.99 3.91 -8.56
CA LEU A 15 9.95 2.65 -7.83
C LEU A 15 9.86 3.01 -6.35
N ALA A 16 8.74 2.74 -5.70
CA ALA A 16 8.61 2.98 -4.26
C ALA A 16 9.73 2.23 -3.53
N ALA A 17 10.58 2.96 -2.80
CA ALA A 17 11.68 2.38 -2.05
C ALA A 17 11.11 1.39 -1.03
N GLN A 18 11.44 0.11 -1.20
CA GLN A 18 11.03 -0.92 -0.25
C GLN A 18 11.77 -0.68 1.06
N PRO A 19 11.09 -0.81 2.22
CA PRO A 19 11.75 -0.64 3.50
C PRO A 19 12.85 -1.68 3.67
N ALA A 20 13.98 -1.26 4.26
CA ALA A 20 15.03 -2.19 4.63
C ALA A 20 14.48 -3.20 5.66
N CYS A 21 14.82 -4.48 5.48
CA CYS A 21 14.55 -5.49 6.51
C CYS A 21 15.61 -5.39 7.61
N GLY A 22 15.16 -5.13 8.82
CA GLY A 22 16.00 -4.92 9.99
C GLY A 22 15.22 -5.17 11.27
N ALA A 23 15.85 -4.91 12.41
CA ALA A 23 15.21 -5.08 13.72
C ALA A 23 13.89 -4.28 13.83
N GLU A 24 13.88 -3.05 13.31
CA GLU A 24 12.72 -2.14 13.31
C GLU A 24 11.53 -2.66 12.49
N THR A 25 11.79 -3.47 11.46
CA THR A 25 10.78 -4.01 10.55
C THR A 25 10.52 -5.51 10.77
N ARG A 26 11.06 -6.08 11.86
CA ARG A 26 10.87 -7.48 12.23
C ARG A 26 9.39 -7.86 12.25
N GLY A 27 9.06 -8.93 11.54
CA GLY A 27 7.70 -9.48 11.48
C GLY A 27 6.74 -8.67 10.60
N GLN A 28 7.17 -7.56 10.01
CA GLN A 28 6.34 -6.82 9.05
C GLN A 28 6.25 -7.57 7.72
N LEU A 29 5.14 -7.32 7.01
CA LEU A 29 4.90 -7.82 5.67
C LEU A 29 5.10 -6.70 4.64
N ALA A 30 5.79 -7.01 3.54
CA ALA A 30 5.95 -6.12 2.41
C ALA A 30 5.55 -6.84 1.12
N CYS A 31 4.91 -6.12 0.20
CA CYS A 31 4.58 -6.64 -1.12
C CYS A 31 5.75 -6.43 -2.06
N MET A 32 6.36 -7.52 -2.54
CA MET A 32 7.49 -7.49 -3.48
C MET A 32 7.25 -8.46 -4.62
N ALA A 33 7.33 -7.97 -5.85
CA ALA A 33 7.08 -8.77 -7.06
C ALA A 33 5.74 -9.55 -7.01
N GLY A 34 4.69 -8.96 -6.44
CA GLY A 34 3.37 -9.58 -6.31
C GLY A 34 3.23 -10.58 -5.15
N ARG A 35 4.27 -10.79 -4.34
CA ARG A 35 4.31 -11.74 -3.23
C ARG A 35 4.36 -11.02 -1.88
N SER A 36 3.65 -11.57 -0.89
CA SER A 36 3.71 -11.11 0.48
C SER A 36 4.96 -11.67 1.17
N CYS A 37 5.96 -10.84 1.41
CA CYS A 37 7.20 -11.27 2.04
C CYS A 37 7.27 -10.82 3.50
N LEU A 38 7.89 -11.64 4.36
CA LEU A 38 8.05 -11.36 5.79
C LEU A 38 9.49 -10.98 6.12
N CYS A 39 9.70 -9.92 6.89
CA CYS A 39 11.03 -9.61 7.40
C CYS A 39 11.33 -10.49 8.62
N ARG A 40 12.36 -11.34 8.52
CA ARG A 40 12.77 -12.24 9.60
C ARG A 40 14.29 -12.32 9.71
N HIS A 41 14.78 -12.81 10.85
CA HIS A 41 16.20 -13.07 11.06
C HIS A 41 16.55 -14.45 10.50
N GLU A 42 17.39 -14.49 9.48
CA GLU A 42 18.02 -15.70 8.99
C GLU A 42 19.20 -16.04 9.89
N GLN A 43 19.29 -17.29 10.33
CA GLN A 43 20.44 -17.75 11.12
C GLN A 43 21.70 -17.96 10.27
N GLY A 44 21.58 -17.84 8.94
CA GLY A 44 22.65 -18.19 8.02
C GLY A 44 22.98 -19.68 8.06
N GLY A 45 24.15 -20.03 7.54
CA GLY A 45 24.64 -21.40 7.56
C GLY A 45 26.15 -21.45 7.36
N SER A 46 26.85 -22.12 8.27
CA SER A 46 28.31 -22.30 8.16
C SER A 46 28.70 -23.11 6.92
N LEU A 47 27.88 -24.09 6.53
CA LEU A 47 28.12 -24.93 5.36
C LEU A 47 27.91 -24.16 4.04
N THR A 48 26.96 -23.22 4.00
CA THR A 48 26.66 -22.42 2.81
C THR A 48 27.47 -21.12 2.74
N GLY A 49 28.20 -20.78 3.81
CA GLY A 49 28.93 -19.51 3.93
C GLY A 49 28.03 -18.29 4.03
N ILE A 50 26.73 -18.47 4.29
CA ILE A 50 25.78 -17.37 4.40
C ILE A 50 25.80 -16.84 5.83
N PRO A 51 26.10 -15.55 6.07
CA PRO A 51 26.07 -14.98 7.40
C PRO A 51 24.64 -14.85 7.92
N PRO A 52 24.43 -14.91 9.25
CA PRO A 52 23.16 -14.55 9.86
C PRO A 52 22.82 -13.08 9.60
N GLY A 53 21.53 -12.76 9.51
CA GLY A 53 21.07 -11.38 9.32
C GLY A 53 19.58 -11.24 9.06
N TRP A 54 19.12 -9.99 8.94
CA TRP A 54 17.75 -9.68 8.57
C TRP A 54 17.55 -9.78 7.06
N ALA A 55 16.57 -10.57 6.63
CA ALA A 55 16.24 -10.71 5.22
C ALA A 55 14.72 -10.83 5.00
N TRP A 56 14.29 -10.41 3.82
CA TRP A 56 12.92 -10.59 3.36
C TRP A 56 12.71 -12.01 2.87
N ASP A 57 11.82 -12.75 3.54
CA ASP A 57 11.38 -14.07 3.14
C ASP A 57 10.22 -13.99 2.13
N CYS A 58 10.56 -14.12 0.85
CA CYS A 58 9.61 -14.16 -0.28
C CYS A 58 9.40 -15.58 -0.83
N GLY A 59 9.61 -16.62 -0.02
CA GLY A 59 9.62 -18.01 -0.49
C GLY A 59 8.37 -18.43 -1.28
N ALA A 60 8.51 -19.50 -2.07
CA ALA A 60 7.47 -19.99 -2.99
C ALA A 60 6.12 -20.34 -2.33
N LEU A 61 6.11 -20.57 -1.01
CA LEU A 61 4.90 -20.85 -0.23
C LEU A 61 4.21 -19.60 0.33
N ARG A 62 4.80 -18.41 0.19
CA ARG A 62 4.15 -17.14 0.57
C ARG A 62 2.95 -16.85 -0.33
N PRO A 63 1.86 -16.29 0.21
CA PRO A 63 0.72 -15.89 -0.60
C PRO A 63 1.07 -14.70 -1.50
N ASP A 64 0.24 -14.49 -2.51
CA ASP A 64 0.25 -13.26 -3.28
C ASP A 64 -0.14 -12.06 -2.41
N CYS A 65 0.22 -10.86 -2.86
CA CYS A 65 -0.16 -9.64 -2.18
C CYS A 65 -1.68 -9.47 -2.14
N PRO A 66 -2.22 -8.84 -1.08
CA PRO A 66 -3.62 -8.44 -1.09
C PRO A 66 -3.87 -7.50 -2.28
N PRO A 67 -5.07 -7.56 -2.89
CA PRO A 67 -5.44 -6.59 -3.92
C PRO A 67 -5.30 -5.18 -3.33
N PRO A 68 -4.90 -4.18 -4.14
CA PRO A 68 -4.83 -2.81 -3.68
C PRO A 68 -6.17 -2.48 -3.05
N ALA A 69 -6.16 -2.06 -1.78
CA ALA A 69 -7.37 -1.64 -1.13
C ALA A 69 -7.99 -0.57 -2.02
N ALA A 70 -9.15 -0.86 -2.62
CA ALA A 70 -9.90 0.15 -3.35
C ALA A 70 -10.01 1.32 -2.38
N ALA A 71 -9.39 2.45 -2.74
CA ALA A 71 -9.44 3.64 -1.93
C ALA A 71 -10.92 3.86 -1.67
N LYS A 72 -11.37 3.59 -0.44
CA LYS A 72 -12.71 3.95 -0.03
C LYS A 72 -12.68 5.46 -0.15
N GLN A 73 -13.18 6.00 -1.27
CA GLN A 73 -13.41 7.43 -1.34
C GLN A 73 -14.27 7.71 -0.11
N ALA A 74 -13.71 8.49 0.81
CA ALA A 74 -14.47 9.03 1.91
C ALA A 74 -15.61 9.79 1.24
N ALA A 75 -16.79 9.17 1.19
CA ALA A 75 -17.97 9.83 0.72
C ALA A 75 -18.06 11.10 1.58
N PRO A 76 -18.06 12.31 0.98
CA PRO A 76 -18.25 13.51 1.76
C PRO A 76 -19.57 13.33 2.50
N ASN A 77 -19.54 13.45 3.83
CA ASN A 77 -20.74 13.43 4.65
C ASN A 77 -21.59 14.65 4.26
N LEU A 78 -22.39 14.51 3.20
CA LEU A 78 -23.43 15.47 2.84
C LEU A 78 -24.55 15.29 3.85
N PHE A 79 -24.40 15.97 4.99
CA PHE A 79 -25.47 16.12 5.95
C PHE A 79 -26.55 17.01 5.31
N LEU A 80 -27.47 16.39 4.56
CA LEU A 80 -28.74 17.01 4.20
C LEU A 80 -29.59 17.06 5.47
N GLY A 81 -29.42 18.15 6.24
CA GLY A 81 -30.34 18.48 7.32
C GLY A 81 -31.78 18.63 6.79
N PRO A 82 -32.80 18.39 7.63
CA PRO A 82 -34.19 18.49 7.20
C PRO A 82 -34.52 19.93 6.81
N LEU A 83 -34.98 20.13 5.57
CA LEU A 83 -35.63 21.37 5.16
C LEU A 83 -36.91 21.52 6.01
N SER A 84 -36.82 22.30 7.08
CA SER A 84 -37.94 22.66 7.94
C SER A 84 -39.07 23.24 7.09
N ARG A 85 -40.20 22.53 7.01
CA ARG A 85 -41.44 23.06 6.43
C ARG A 85 -41.92 24.24 7.28
N PRO A 86 -42.33 25.37 6.68
CA PRO A 86 -42.96 26.45 7.43
C PRO A 86 -44.31 25.97 7.99
N GLN A 87 -44.41 25.87 9.32
CA GLN A 87 -45.67 25.63 10.02
C GLN A 87 -46.60 26.83 9.79
N ARG A 88 -47.64 26.64 8.97
CA ARG A 88 -48.73 27.62 8.80
C ARG A 88 -49.76 27.39 9.90
N SER A 89 -49.77 28.23 10.93
CA SER A 89 -50.81 28.25 11.97
C SER A 89 -52.19 28.52 11.36
N PRO A 90 -53.26 27.81 11.78
CA PRO A 90 -54.62 28.21 11.43
C PRO A 90 -55.06 29.40 12.29
N ALA A 91 -55.55 30.44 11.61
CA ALA A 91 -56.24 31.56 12.25
C ALA A 91 -57.55 31.08 12.88
N ARG A 92 -57.86 31.59 14.07
CA ARG A 92 -59.13 31.40 14.76
C ARG A 92 -59.87 32.73 14.79
#